data_AF-A0A2M8CA97-F1
#
_entry.id   AF-A0A2M8CA97-F1
#
_cell.length_a   1.000
_cell.length_b   1.000
_cell.length_c   1.000
_cell.angle_alpha   90.00
_cell.angle_beta   90.00
_cell.angle_gamma   90.00
#
_symmetry.space_group_name_H-M   'P 1'
#
loop_
_entity.id
_entity.type
_entity.pdbx_description
1 polymer ?
#
loop_
_entity_poly.entity_id
_entity_poly.type
_entity_poly.pdbx_seq_one_letter_code
_entity_poly.pdbx_strand_id
1 'polypeptide(L)'
;MKNMNPKNDQIVTVHSSRNNIHDIEQFAETLCDHLMINETYFGNILTSLSELYHIWSISNPPDSIKLSYHTDFKLLNIIIDGFDQKLIDQINTPENLDHEEQGMVSDKVFVIQRLTDGIVINEDNSVQISFDISAIHNRIYHERALLLRAYHNGVNVTKVASNDDHV
;
A
#
# COMPACT_ATOMS: atom_id res chain seq x y z
N MET A 1 -2.56 8.61 26.78
CA MET A 1 -1.49 8.46 25.76
C MET A 1 -1.53 7.01 25.29
N LYS A 2 -1.96 6.76 24.06
CA LYS A 2 -2.09 5.40 23.51
C LYS A 2 -0.68 4.89 23.19
N ASN A 3 -0.38 3.68 23.66
CA ASN A 3 0.86 2.96 23.36
C ASN A 3 0.94 2.71 21.85
N MET A 4 1.79 3.46 21.15
CA MET A 4 2.17 3.19 19.76
C MET A 4 3.12 1.99 19.79
N ASN A 5 2.70 0.88 19.18
CA ASN A 5 3.58 -0.26 18.94
C ASN A 5 4.48 0.12 17.74
N PRO A 6 5.81 0.22 17.89
CA PRO A 6 6.70 0.87 16.91
C PRO A 6 6.87 0.13 15.56
N LYS A 7 6.06 -0.89 15.26
CA LYS A 7 6.10 -1.67 14.00
C LYS A 7 4.92 -1.43 13.05
N ASN A 8 3.93 -0.64 13.46
CA ASN A 8 2.67 -0.44 12.75
C ASN A 8 2.61 0.84 11.93
N ASP A 9 3.55 1.75 12.21
CA ASP A 9 3.65 3.05 11.60
C ASP A 9 5.07 3.14 11.04
N GLN A 10 5.19 3.38 9.74
CA GLN A 10 6.49 3.66 9.15
C GLN A 10 6.38 4.84 8.20
N ILE A 11 7.42 5.66 8.24
CA ILE A 11 7.65 6.73 7.28
C ILE A 11 8.86 6.32 6.47
N VAL A 12 8.69 6.24 5.16
CA VAL A 12 9.74 5.91 4.21
C VAL A 12 9.88 7.08 3.24
N THR A 13 11.02 7.76 3.32
CA THR A 13 11.36 8.76 2.30
C THR A 13 11.98 8.04 1.12
N VAL A 14 11.33 8.14 -0.04
CA VAL A 14 11.84 7.58 -1.29
C VAL A 14 12.50 8.70 -2.08
N HIS A 15 13.81 8.60 -2.29
CA HIS A 15 14.55 9.56 -3.10
C HIS A 15 14.34 9.25 -4.57
N SER A 16 13.68 10.15 -5.30
CA SER A 16 13.34 9.94 -6.70
C SER A 16 14.56 10.26 -7.57
N SER A 17 15.60 9.43 -7.54
CA SER A 17 16.71 9.61 -8.49
C SER A 17 16.26 9.11 -9.86
N ARG A 18 15.67 10.01 -10.67
CA ARG A 18 15.17 9.75 -12.03
C ARG A 18 14.18 8.57 -12.13
N ASN A 19 12.88 8.88 -12.10
CA ASN A 19 11.84 8.07 -12.75
C ASN A 19 11.65 6.62 -12.27
N ASN A 20 12.06 6.28 -11.06
CA ASN A 20 12.05 4.87 -10.67
C ASN A 20 10.77 4.49 -9.93
N ILE A 21 9.72 4.20 -10.71
CA ILE A 21 8.54 3.42 -10.24
C ILE A 21 8.96 2.18 -9.44
N HIS A 22 10.16 1.66 -9.70
CA HIS A 22 10.80 0.58 -8.95
C HIS A 22 10.86 0.82 -7.44
N ASP A 23 11.10 2.05 -6.97
CA ASP A 23 11.17 2.31 -5.52
C ASP A 23 9.77 2.27 -4.88
N ILE A 24 8.72 2.60 -5.66
CA ILE A 24 7.32 2.45 -5.28
C ILE A 24 6.95 0.97 -5.22
N GLU A 25 7.37 0.18 -6.22
CA GLU A 25 7.21 -1.27 -6.25
C GLU A 25 7.89 -1.92 -5.04
N GLN A 26 9.15 -1.58 -4.77
CA GLN A 26 9.91 -2.11 -3.64
C GLN A 26 9.28 -1.72 -2.29
N PHE A 27 8.76 -0.49 -2.17
CA PHE A 27 8.01 -0.09 -0.98
C PHE A 27 6.75 -0.96 -0.79
N ALA A 28 5.97 -1.17 -1.84
CA ALA A 28 4.76 -1.99 -1.80
C ALA A 28 5.06 -3.45 -1.45
N GLU A 29 6.11 -4.04 -2.05
CA GLU A 29 6.59 -5.39 -1.75
C GLU A 29 7.02 -5.51 -0.29
N THR A 30 7.88 -4.61 0.18
CA THR A 30 8.38 -4.62 1.57
C THR A 30 7.25 -4.46 2.59
N LEU A 31 6.29 -3.58 2.30
CA LEU A 31 5.09 -3.38 3.10
C LEU A 31 4.25 -4.65 3.18
N CYS A 32 3.98 -5.27 2.03
CA CYS A 32 3.15 -6.46 1.97
C CYS A 32 3.82 -7.66 2.63
N ASP A 33 5.13 -7.84 2.45
CA ASP A 33 5.91 -8.87 3.13
C ASP A 33 5.89 -8.70 4.66
N HIS A 34 6.13 -7.48 5.14
CA HIS A 34 6.13 -7.17 6.57
C HIS A 34 4.76 -7.41 7.23
N LEU A 35 3.68 -7.07 6.51
CA LEU A 35 2.31 -7.26 6.98
C LEU A 35 1.74 -8.65 6.64
N MET A 36 2.52 -9.51 5.98
CA MET A 36 2.09 -10.83 5.50
C MET A 36 0.80 -10.77 4.66
N ILE A 37 0.69 -9.73 3.83
CA ILE A 37 -0.43 -9.50 2.91
C ILE A 37 -0.35 -10.52 1.77
N ASN A 38 -1.49 -11.09 1.37
CA ASN A 38 -1.55 -12.08 0.30
C ASN A 38 -1.46 -11.46 -1.11
N GLU A 39 -1.22 -12.29 -2.12
CA GLU A 39 -1.02 -11.85 -3.52
C GLU A 39 -2.17 -11.03 -4.11
N THR A 40 -3.42 -11.30 -3.73
CA THR A 40 -4.59 -10.56 -4.24
C THR A 40 -4.60 -9.12 -3.73
N TYR A 41 -4.33 -8.92 -2.43
CA TYR A 41 -4.24 -7.59 -1.86
C TYR A 41 -2.97 -6.85 -2.31
N PHE A 42 -1.86 -7.59 -2.48
CA PHE A 42 -0.63 -7.04 -3.03
C PHE A 42 -0.87 -6.40 -4.40
N GLY A 43 -1.58 -7.08 -5.31
CA GLY A 43 -1.92 -6.53 -6.63
C GLY A 43 -2.68 -5.21 -6.54
N ASN A 44 -3.73 -5.16 -5.70
CA ASN A 44 -4.52 -3.94 -5.50
C ASN A 44 -3.69 -2.79 -4.91
N ILE A 45 -2.84 -3.09 -3.91
CA ILE A 45 -1.96 -2.10 -3.27
C ILE A 45 -0.96 -1.56 -4.27
N LEU A 46 -0.26 -2.45 -4.98
CA LEU A 46 0.77 -2.08 -5.93
C LEU A 46 0.19 -1.22 -7.06
N THR A 47 -0.89 -1.67 -7.70
CA THR A 47 -1.52 -0.91 -8.80
C THR A 47 -2.03 0.45 -8.33
N SER A 48 -2.71 0.52 -7.19
CA SER A 48 -3.23 1.79 -6.68
C SER A 48 -2.11 2.77 -6.34
N LEU A 49 -1.04 2.27 -5.70
CA LEU A 49 0.10 3.10 -5.32
C LEU A 49 0.88 3.61 -6.55
N SER A 50 1.06 2.76 -7.56
CA SER A 50 1.69 3.14 -8.82
C SER A 50 0.90 4.22 -9.56
N GLU A 51 -0.43 4.08 -9.63
CA GLU A 51 -1.26 5.12 -10.26
C GLU A 51 -1.24 6.43 -9.48
N LEU A 52 -1.26 6.38 -8.14
CA LEU A 52 -1.18 7.57 -7.31
C LEU A 52 0.18 8.28 -7.46
N TYR A 53 1.27 7.52 -7.53
CA TYR A 53 2.60 8.04 -7.84
C TYR A 53 2.64 8.70 -9.23
N HIS A 54 2.00 8.09 -10.23
CA HIS A 54 1.94 8.69 -11.56
C HIS A 54 1.20 10.03 -11.55
N ILE A 55 0.09 10.14 -10.82
CA ILE A 55 -0.59 11.43 -10.64
C ILE A 55 0.36 12.44 -9.98
N TRP A 56 1.02 12.06 -8.87
CA TRP A 56 1.98 12.93 -8.17
C TRP A 56 3.11 13.44 -9.08
N SER A 57 3.62 12.58 -9.95
CA SER A 57 4.74 12.86 -10.86
C SER A 57 4.43 13.85 -11.99
N ILE A 58 3.14 14.15 -12.24
CA ILE A 58 2.73 15.10 -13.28
C ILE A 58 3.20 16.52 -12.95
N SER A 59 3.07 16.94 -11.70
CA SER A 59 3.35 18.32 -11.26
C SER A 59 4.62 18.45 -10.41
N ASN A 60 5.15 17.35 -9.88
CA ASN A 60 6.31 17.38 -8.99
C ASN A 60 7.56 16.83 -9.70
N PRO A 61 8.66 17.61 -9.79
CA PRO A 61 9.91 17.09 -10.30
C PRO A 61 10.45 15.98 -9.37
N PRO A 62 11.04 14.92 -9.94
CA PRO A 62 11.51 13.75 -9.20
C PRO A 62 12.80 14.09 -8.44
N ASP A 63 12.66 14.64 -7.24
CA ASP A 63 13.77 14.76 -6.29
C ASP A 63 13.57 13.79 -5.11
N SER A 64 12.41 13.85 -4.45
CA SER A 64 12.04 12.89 -3.42
C SER A 64 10.53 12.91 -3.15
N ILE A 65 9.94 11.75 -2.94
CA ILE A 65 8.58 11.57 -2.48
C ILE A 65 8.59 11.01 -1.06
N LYS A 66 7.72 11.56 -0.20
CA LYS A 66 7.56 11.04 1.16
C LYS A 66 6.35 10.14 1.20
N LEU A 67 6.61 8.86 1.48
CA LEU A 67 5.59 7.85 1.69
C LEU A 67 5.51 7.53 3.18
N SER A 68 4.31 7.26 3.65
CA SER A 68 4.13 6.69 4.96
C SER A 68 2.98 5.72 4.97
N TYR A 69 2.96 4.81 5.94
CA TYR A 69 1.80 3.98 6.18
C TYR A 69 1.52 3.85 7.67
N HIS A 70 0.24 3.65 7.96
CA HIS A 70 -0.29 3.37 9.28
C HIS A 70 -1.22 2.16 9.19
N THR A 71 -1.11 1.23 10.15
CA THR A 71 -2.09 0.15 10.25
C THR A 71 -2.39 -0.27 11.68
N ASP A 72 -3.68 -0.53 11.95
CA ASP A 72 -4.12 -1.22 13.16
C ASP A 72 -4.33 -2.72 12.94
N PHE A 73 -3.79 -3.25 11.83
CA PHE A 73 -3.96 -4.62 11.34
C PHE A 73 -5.39 -4.99 10.89
N LYS A 74 -6.29 -4.01 10.80
CA LYS A 74 -7.58 -4.13 10.12
C LYS A 74 -7.63 -3.21 8.92
N LEU A 75 -7.18 -1.97 9.10
CA LEU A 75 -7.09 -0.97 8.06
C LEU A 75 -5.62 -0.66 7.80
N LEU A 76 -5.21 -0.69 6.53
CA LEU A 76 -3.93 -0.19 6.07
C LEU A 76 -4.16 1.14 5.36
N ASN A 77 -3.54 2.20 5.87
CA ASN A 77 -3.55 3.52 5.26
C ASN A 77 -2.16 3.80 4.70
N ILE A 78 -2.06 4.09 3.41
CA ILE A 78 -0.81 4.52 2.76
C ILE A 78 -1.01 5.98 2.35
N ILE A 79 -0.02 6.82 2.66
CA ILE A 79 -0.09 8.27 2.50
C ILE A 79 1.08 8.71 1.62
N ILE A 80 0.77 9.50 0.61
CA ILE A 80 1.75 10.19 -0.25
C ILE A 80 1.63 11.69 0.03
N ASP A 81 2.75 12.30 0.44
CA ASP A 81 2.81 13.74 0.71
C ASP A 81 3.19 14.55 -0.54
N GLY A 82 2.81 15.83 -0.54
CA GLY A 82 3.38 16.83 -1.46
C GLY A 82 2.70 16.90 -2.82
N PHE A 83 1.39 16.73 -2.89
CA PHE A 83 0.65 17.09 -4.10
C PHE A 83 0.53 18.61 -4.20
N ASP A 84 0.55 19.13 -5.42
CA ASP A 84 0.18 20.51 -5.66
C ASP A 84 -1.35 20.67 -5.50
N GLN A 85 -1.80 21.89 -5.23
CA GLN A 85 -3.23 22.15 -5.06
C GLN A 85 -4.03 21.80 -6.33
N LYS A 86 -3.43 21.99 -7.51
CA LYS A 86 -4.07 21.69 -8.78
C LYS A 86 -4.43 20.21 -8.88
N LEU A 87 -3.48 19.29 -8.66
CA LEU A 87 -3.76 17.85 -8.70
C LEU A 87 -4.75 17.44 -7.60
N ILE A 88 -4.69 18.07 -6.42
CA ILE A 88 -5.68 17.81 -5.36
C ILE A 88 -7.11 18.13 -5.83
N ASP A 89 -7.30 19.28 -6.47
CA ASP A 89 -8.61 19.67 -7.01
C ASP A 89 -9.07 18.69 -8.11
N GLN A 90 -8.12 18.20 -8.92
CA GLN A 90 -8.36 17.20 -9.96
C GLN A 90 -8.71 15.81 -9.40
N ILE A 91 -8.09 15.38 -8.30
CA ILE A 91 -8.41 14.11 -7.61
C ILE A 91 -9.78 14.19 -6.93
N ASN A 92 -10.11 15.34 -6.33
CA ASN A 92 -11.41 15.57 -5.70
C ASN A 92 -12.57 15.61 -6.71
N THR A 93 -12.31 16.14 -7.90
CA THR A 93 -13.36 16.42 -8.89
C THR A 93 -12.96 15.97 -10.30
N PRO A 94 -12.68 14.66 -10.49
CA PRO A 94 -12.17 14.13 -11.75
C PRO A 94 -13.15 14.31 -12.93
N GLU A 95 -14.44 14.51 -12.67
CA GLU A 95 -15.46 14.79 -13.67
C GLU A 95 -15.37 16.19 -14.32
N ASN A 96 -14.68 17.15 -13.68
CA ASN A 96 -14.60 18.56 -14.12
C ASN A 96 -13.31 18.90 -14.89
N LEU A 97 -12.54 17.90 -15.31
CA LEU A 97 -11.29 18.07 -16.02
C LEU A 97 -11.52 18.39 -17.51
N ASP A 98 -10.68 19.26 -18.08
CA ASP A 98 -10.64 19.51 -19.53
C ASP A 98 -10.20 18.24 -20.28
N HIS A 99 -10.68 18.00 -21.50
CA HIS A 99 -10.55 16.71 -22.23
C HIS A 99 -9.13 16.10 -22.30
N GLU A 100 -8.06 16.91 -22.31
CA GLU A 100 -6.68 16.42 -22.31
C GLU A 100 -6.20 15.97 -20.91
N GLU A 101 -6.56 16.70 -19.85
CA GLU A 101 -6.22 16.36 -18.45
C GLU A 101 -7.17 15.29 -17.88
N GLN A 102 -8.39 15.23 -18.41
CA GLN A 102 -9.43 14.27 -18.05
C GLN A 102 -8.90 12.85 -18.22
N GLY A 103 -8.38 12.49 -19.39
CA GLY A 103 -7.88 11.13 -19.64
C GLY A 103 -6.69 10.70 -18.77
N MET A 104 -5.80 11.62 -18.35
CA MET A 104 -4.59 11.23 -17.61
C MET A 104 -4.81 11.09 -16.11
N VAL A 105 -5.62 11.95 -15.49
CA VAL A 105 -5.86 11.89 -14.04
C VAL A 105 -7.16 11.17 -13.72
N SER A 106 -8.24 11.35 -14.48
CA SER A 106 -9.54 10.71 -14.16
C SER A 106 -9.45 9.19 -14.24
N ASP A 107 -8.78 8.64 -15.26
CA ASP A 107 -8.66 7.19 -15.44
C ASP A 107 -7.87 6.56 -14.29
N LYS A 108 -6.82 7.25 -13.82
CA LYS A 108 -6.00 6.83 -12.69
C LYS A 108 -6.78 6.87 -11.39
N VAL A 109 -7.48 7.97 -11.12
CA VAL A 109 -8.36 8.11 -9.96
C VAL A 109 -9.44 7.04 -9.98
N PHE A 110 -10.04 6.76 -11.14
CA PHE A 110 -11.03 5.69 -11.30
C PHE A 110 -10.45 4.32 -10.94
N VAL A 111 -9.24 3.99 -11.41
CA VAL A 111 -8.56 2.74 -11.05
C VAL A 111 -8.33 2.65 -9.54
N ILE A 112 -7.80 3.71 -8.91
CA ILE A 112 -7.55 3.74 -7.46
C ILE A 112 -8.86 3.55 -6.68
N GLN A 113 -9.93 4.23 -7.07
CA GLN A 113 -11.26 4.10 -6.44
C GLN A 113 -11.86 2.69 -6.55
N ARG A 114 -11.45 1.90 -7.55
CA ARG A 114 -11.92 0.51 -7.73
C ARG A 114 -11.12 -0.51 -6.93
N LEU A 115 -9.88 -0.20 -6.60
CA LEU A 115 -8.95 -1.12 -5.96
C LEU A 115 -8.75 -0.84 -4.47
N THR A 116 -9.17 0.34 -4.00
CA THR A 116 -9.06 0.78 -2.60
C THR A 116 -10.43 0.79 -1.91
N ASP A 117 -10.43 0.70 -0.59
CA ASP A 117 -11.65 0.85 0.24
C ASP A 117 -11.94 2.32 0.58
N GLY A 118 -10.98 3.22 0.36
CA GLY A 118 -11.17 4.65 0.56
C GLY A 118 -10.00 5.49 0.07
N ILE A 119 -10.32 6.73 -0.32
CA ILE A 119 -9.37 7.79 -0.63
C ILE A 119 -9.73 8.99 0.24
N VAL A 120 -8.73 9.56 0.92
CA VAL A 120 -8.89 10.78 1.72
C VAL A 120 -7.82 11.78 1.30
N ILE A 121 -8.23 13.01 1.06
CA ILE A 121 -7.34 14.14 0.88
C ILE A 121 -7.24 14.88 2.21
N ASN A 122 -6.02 15.04 2.71
CA ASN A 122 -5.75 15.71 3.97
C ASN A 122 -5.52 17.22 3.75
N GLU A 123 -5.62 18.00 4.84
CA GLU A 123 -5.46 19.46 4.81
C GLU A 123 -4.06 19.92 4.36
N ASP A 124 -3.05 19.06 4.46
CA ASP A 124 -1.67 19.31 4.06
C ASP A 124 -1.36 18.88 2.61
N ASN A 125 -2.40 18.64 1.80
CA ASN A 125 -2.29 18.14 0.43
C ASN A 125 -1.55 16.79 0.32
N SER A 126 -1.59 15.99 1.38
CA SER A 126 -1.28 14.56 1.28
C SER A 126 -2.53 13.78 0.85
N VAL A 127 -2.31 12.72 0.07
CA VAL A 127 -3.36 11.80 -0.37
C VAL A 127 -3.18 10.47 0.33
N GLN A 128 -4.23 10.03 1.02
CA GLN A 128 -4.30 8.75 1.70
C GLN A 128 -5.17 7.77 0.90
N ILE A 129 -4.68 6.56 0.69
CA ILE A 129 -5.44 5.41 0.21
C ILE A 129 -5.55 4.35 1.30
N SER A 130 -6.71 3.71 1.40
CA SER A 130 -7.04 2.79 2.50
C SER A 130 -7.45 1.41 1.98
N PHE A 131 -7.03 0.36 2.70
CA PHE A 131 -7.37 -1.04 2.41
C PHE A 131 -7.81 -1.78 3.69
N ASP A 132 -8.96 -2.46 3.65
CA ASP A 132 -9.43 -3.37 4.69
C ASP A 132 -8.70 -4.72 4.57
N ILE A 133 -7.68 -4.88 5.40
CA ILE A 133 -6.85 -6.09 5.53
C ILE A 133 -7.28 -6.97 6.71
N SER A 134 -8.44 -6.72 7.32
CA SER A 134 -8.89 -7.46 8.52
C SER A 134 -9.07 -8.96 8.27
N ALA A 135 -9.47 -9.35 7.06
CA ALA A 135 -9.61 -10.75 6.65
C ALA A 135 -8.27 -11.49 6.65
N ILE A 136 -7.19 -10.81 6.24
CA ILE A 136 -5.82 -11.37 6.26
C ILE A 136 -5.40 -11.64 7.69
N HIS A 137 -5.60 -10.66 8.59
CA HIS A 137 -5.19 -10.81 9.96
C HIS A 137 -5.93 -11.91 10.69
N ASN A 138 -7.24 -12.04 10.49
CA ASN A 138 -8.00 -13.15 11.07
C ASN A 138 -7.41 -14.51 10.69
N ARG A 139 -7.01 -14.68 9.42
CA ARG A 139 -6.34 -15.90 8.95
C ARG A 139 -4.97 -16.11 9.61
N ILE A 140 -4.11 -15.10 9.62
CA ILE A 140 -2.76 -15.18 10.23
C ILE A 140 -2.86 -15.48 11.73
N TYR A 141 -3.76 -14.82 12.46
CA TYR A 141 -4.00 -15.09 13.87
C TYR A 141 -4.44 -16.53 14.09
N HIS A 142 -5.30 -17.06 13.21
CA HIS A 142 -5.74 -18.45 13.28
C HIS A 142 -4.59 -19.43 13.01
N GLU A 143 -3.78 -19.19 11.97
CA GLU A 143 -2.61 -20.02 11.64
C GLU A 143 -1.57 -20.02 12.77
N ARG A 144 -1.28 -18.85 13.36
CA ARG A 144 -0.38 -18.74 14.51
C ARG A 144 -0.92 -19.48 15.74
N ALA A 145 -2.22 -19.36 16.02
CA ALA A 145 -2.86 -20.09 17.11
C ALA A 145 -2.79 -21.62 16.89
N LEU A 146 -2.96 -22.09 15.66
CA LEU A 146 -2.81 -23.50 15.30
C LEU A 146 -1.37 -23.99 15.50
N LEU A 147 -0.37 -23.24 15.02
CA LEU A 147 1.05 -23.58 15.17
C LEU A 147 1.45 -23.67 16.66
N LEU A 148 1.01 -22.72 17.48
CA LEU A 148 1.27 -22.72 18.92
C LEU A 148 0.60 -23.93 19.60
N ARG A 149 -0.64 -24.25 19.23
CA ARG A 149 -1.33 -25.45 19.75
C ARG A 149 -0.62 -26.74 19.33
N ALA A 150 -0.18 -26.84 18.08
CA ALA A 150 0.57 -28.00 17.59
C ALA A 150 1.89 -28.19 18.34
N TYR A 151 2.63 -27.09 18.58
CA TYR A 151 3.85 -27.07 19.38
C TYR A 151 3.59 -27.53 20.82
N HIS A 152 2.57 -26.98 21.49
CA HIS A 152 2.23 -27.35 22.86
C HIS A 152 1.71 -28.78 23.00
N ASN A 153 1.09 -29.33 21.96
CA ASN A 153 0.58 -30.70 21.95
C ASN A 153 1.64 -31.74 21.54
N GLY A 154 2.92 -31.35 21.39
CA GLY A 154 4.02 -32.27 21.09
C GLY A 154 3.93 -32.91 19.68
N VAL A 155 3.16 -32.31 18.77
CA VAL A 155 3.12 -32.76 17.38
C VAL A 155 4.39 -32.25 16.70
N ASN A 156 5.30 -33.17 16.35
CA ASN A 156 6.45 -32.84 15.51
C ASN A 156 5.94 -32.34 14.15
N VAL A 157 5.94 -31.02 13.97
CA VAL A 157 5.72 -30.41 12.66
C VAL A 157 7.03 -30.56 11.90
N THR A 158 7.17 -31.64 11.13
CA THR A 158 8.26 -31.78 10.18
C THR A 158 8.16 -30.65 9.18
N LYS A 159 9.17 -29.77 9.17
CA LYS A 159 9.40 -28.81 8.10
C LYS A 159 9.51 -29.63 6.82
N VAL A 160 8.53 -29.54 5.94
CA VAL A 160 8.61 -30.18 4.62
C VAL A 160 9.73 -29.47 3.88
N ALA A 161 10.91 -30.09 3.84
CA ALA A 161 11.92 -29.74 2.88
C ALA A 161 11.34 -30.08 1.51
N SER A 162 11.19 -29.08 0.65
CA SER A 162 10.97 -29.28 -0.77
C SER A 162 12.12 -30.12 -1.32
N ASN A 163 11.87 -31.41 -1.54
CA ASN A 163 12.75 -32.23 -2.36
C ASN A 163 12.57 -31.79 -3.81
N ASP A 164 13.43 -30.89 -4.28
CA ASP A 164 13.83 -30.87 -5.68
C ASP A 164 14.73 -32.08 -5.92
N ASP A 165 14.13 -33.21 -6.27
CA ASP A 165 14.81 -34.31 -6.95
C ASP A 165 14.25 -34.40 -8.38
N HIS A 166 14.81 -33.59 -9.28
CA HIS A 166 14.72 -33.86 -10.71
C HIS A 166 15.81 -34.87 -11.08
N VAL A 167 15.38 -36.09 -11.39
CA VAL A 167 16.08 -37.04 -12.27
C VAL A 167 15.47 -36.92 -13.66
#